data_AF-A0A3M1KH28-F1
#
_entry.id   AF-A0A3M1KH28-F1
#
_cell.length_a   1.000
_cell.length_b   1.000
_cell.length_c   1.000
_cell.angle_alpha   90.00
_cell.angle_beta   90.00
_cell.angle_gamma   90.00
#
_symmetry.space_group_name_H-M   'P 1'
#
loop_
_entity.id
_entity.type
_entity.pdbx_description
1 polymer ?
#
loop_
_entity_poly.entity_id
_entity_poly.type
_entity_poly.pdbx_seq_one_letter_code
_entity_poly.pdbx_strand_id
1 'polypeptide(L)'
;FGMNVQEAGDAARFNHSGSTQPFIVGSTMTDGGLLQLESGVPPEVVAELERRGHKVKITKGPFGGYQAIRRDPKTGVYRGASEMRKDGEAIGY
;
A
#
# COMPACT_ATOMS: atom_id res chain seq x y z
N PHE A 1 0.74 -7.47 12.86
CA PHE A 1 0.12 -8.08 11.68
C PHE A 1 0.48 -9.55 11.50
N GLY A 2 1.69 -10.03 11.83
CA GLY A 2 2.00 -11.48 11.80
C GLY A 2 1.98 -12.11 10.40
N MET A 3 1.90 -11.28 9.36
CA MET A 3 1.76 -11.68 7.97
C MET A 3 3.02 -12.33 7.42
N ASN A 4 2.83 -13.29 6.53
CA ASN A 4 3.88 -13.80 5.66
C ASN A 4 4.19 -12.79 4.52
N VAL A 5 5.19 -13.10 3.70
CA VAL A 5 5.67 -12.17 2.66
C VAL A 5 4.65 -11.89 1.56
N GLN A 6 3.75 -12.84 1.27
CA GLN A 6 2.69 -12.69 0.28
C GLN A 6 1.51 -11.90 0.88
N GLU A 7 1.06 -12.28 2.08
CA GLU A 7 0.01 -11.55 2.81
C GLU A 7 0.34 -10.06 3.00
N ALA A 8 1.61 -9.74 3.22
CA ALA A 8 2.07 -8.35 3.32
C ALA A 8 1.95 -7.57 2.00
N GLY A 9 2.18 -8.23 0.86
CA GLY A 9 2.00 -7.63 -0.47
C GLY A 9 0.54 -7.53 -0.91
N ASP A 10 -0.28 -8.48 -0.48
CA ASP A 10 -1.71 -8.54 -0.86
C ASP A 10 -2.58 -7.58 -0.05
N ALA A 11 -2.15 -7.22 1.16
CA ALA A 11 -2.84 -6.28 2.03
C ALA A 11 -3.23 -5.00 1.30
N ALA A 12 -4.44 -4.49 1.59
CA ALA A 12 -4.99 -3.30 0.93
C ALA A 12 -4.08 -2.09 1.16
N ARG A 13 -3.75 -1.39 0.07
CA ARG A 13 -2.85 -0.24 0.09
C ARG A 13 -3.58 1.08 -0.07
N PHE A 14 -2.83 2.14 0.22
CA PHE A 14 -3.24 3.51 -0.02
C PHE A 14 -2.09 4.34 -0.60
N ASN A 15 -2.45 5.44 -1.26
CA ASN A 15 -1.54 6.49 -1.67
C ASN A 15 -2.15 7.84 -1.27
N HIS A 16 -1.34 8.72 -0.66
CA HIS A 16 -1.76 10.07 -0.32
C HIS A 16 -1.06 11.07 -1.23
N SER A 17 -1.84 11.94 -1.86
CA SER A 17 -1.36 13.03 -2.70
C SER A 17 -1.85 14.39 -2.19
N GLY A 18 -1.10 15.45 -2.48
CA GLY A 18 -1.36 16.78 -1.91
C GLY A 18 -0.91 16.94 -0.45
N SER A 19 -0.12 16.00 0.07
CA SER A 19 0.59 16.16 1.34
C SER A 19 1.72 17.20 1.24
N THR A 20 2.12 17.73 2.40
CA THR A 20 3.37 18.47 2.54
C THR A 20 4.56 17.62 2.10
N GLN A 21 5.33 18.11 1.14
CA GLN A 21 6.48 17.40 0.58
C GLN A 21 7.77 18.22 0.73
N PRO A 22 8.85 17.63 1.24
CA PRO A 22 10.10 18.35 1.49
C PRO A 22 10.79 18.81 0.20
N PHE A 23 10.42 18.24 -0.95
CA PHE A 23 11.04 18.51 -2.24
C PHE A 23 10.36 19.63 -3.03
N ILE A 24 9.20 20.12 -2.56
CA ILE A 24 8.44 21.20 -3.22
C ILE A 24 8.25 22.33 -2.21
N VAL A 25 8.98 23.43 -2.41
CA VAL A 25 8.88 24.64 -1.58
C VAL A 25 7.44 25.16 -1.64
N GLY A 26 6.84 25.39 -0.46
CA GLY A 26 5.46 25.89 -0.34
C GLY A 26 4.36 24.82 -0.41
N SER A 27 4.70 23.53 -0.44
CA SER A 27 3.72 22.44 -0.57
C SER A 27 2.91 22.11 0.70
N THR A 28 2.78 23.02 1.67
CA THR A 28 2.05 22.76 2.92
C THR A 28 0.61 22.32 2.65
N MET A 29 0.24 21.14 3.12
CA MET A 29 -1.13 20.62 3.01
C MET A 29 -2.11 21.42 3.89
N THR A 30 -3.24 21.83 3.31
CA THR A 30 -4.27 22.65 3.99
C THR A 30 -5.68 22.06 3.96
N ASP A 31 -5.95 21.06 3.13
CA ASP A 31 -7.30 20.55 2.85
C ASP A 31 -7.45 19.04 3.07
N GLY A 32 -6.52 18.41 3.81
CA GLY A 32 -6.50 16.97 4.06
C GLY A 32 -5.97 16.12 2.90
N GLY A 33 -5.80 16.69 1.70
CA GLY A 33 -5.30 16.01 0.51
C GLY A 33 -6.20 14.88 -0.01
N LEU A 34 -5.71 14.18 -1.03
CA LEU A 34 -6.41 13.08 -1.70
C LEU A 34 -5.84 11.73 -1.27
N LEU A 35 -6.67 10.92 -0.60
CA LEU A 35 -6.40 9.52 -0.28
C LEU A 35 -6.97 8.60 -1.35
N GLN A 36 -6.08 7.96 -2.09
CA GLN A 36 -6.40 6.88 -3.00
C GLN A 36 -6.33 5.56 -2.23
N LEU A 37 -7.44 4.82 -2.15
CA LEU A 37 -7.52 3.57 -1.39
C LEU A 37 -7.89 2.40 -2.32
N GLU A 38 -7.44 1.21 -1.97
CA GLU A 38 -7.92 -0.02 -2.59
C GLU A 38 -9.30 -0.44 -2.06
N SER A 39 -10.04 -1.21 -2.86
CA SER A 39 -11.39 -1.69 -2.52
C SER A 39 -11.42 -2.66 -1.33
N GLY A 40 -10.26 -3.15 -0.86
CA GLY A 40 -10.15 -3.97 0.34
C GLY A 40 -10.27 -3.19 1.64
N VAL A 41 -10.28 -1.85 1.60
CA VAL A 41 -10.49 -1.01 2.79
C VAL A 41 -11.98 -0.99 3.17
N PRO A 42 -12.35 -1.25 4.44
CA PRO A 42 -13.75 -1.28 4.85
C PRO A 42 -14.47 0.07 4.66
N PRO A 43 -15.75 0.09 4.27
CA PRO A 43 -16.50 1.33 4.04
C PRO A 43 -16.58 2.25 5.27
N GLU A 44 -16.61 1.71 6.48
CA GLU A 44 -16.61 2.49 7.72
C GLU A 44 -15.30 3.26 7.94
N VAL A 45 -14.17 2.70 7.47
CA VAL A 45 -12.87 3.38 7.49
C VAL A 45 -12.86 4.51 6.46
N VAL A 46 -13.43 4.28 5.28
CA VAL A 46 -13.59 5.32 4.24
C VAL A 46 -14.38 6.50 4.78
N ALA A 47 -15.55 6.25 5.37
CA ALA A 47 -16.42 7.29 5.91
C ALA A 47 -15.72 8.09 7.03
N GLU A 48 -14.96 7.42 7.91
CA GLU A 48 -14.22 8.08 8.97
C GLU A 48 -13.07 8.95 8.42
N LEU A 49 -12.40 8.52 7.35
CA LEU A 49 -11.36 9.31 6.69
C LEU A 49 -11.94 10.57 6.04
N GLU A 50 -13.09 10.44 5.36
CA GLU A 50 -13.80 11.59 4.79
C GLU A 50 -14.26 12.56 5.88
N ARG A 51 -14.78 12.05 7.00
CA ARG A 51 -15.18 12.86 8.17
C ARG A 51 -14.01 13.65 8.76
N ARG A 52 -12.78 13.13 8.67
CA ARG A 52 -11.55 13.80 9.10
C ARG A 52 -11.04 14.85 8.09
N GLY A 53 -11.73 15.03 6.97
CA GLY A 53 -11.43 16.04 5.96
C GLY A 53 -10.60 15.53 4.78
N HIS A 54 -10.34 14.22 4.67
CA HIS A 54 -9.68 13.68 3.48
C HIS A 54 -10.65 13.58 2.30
N LYS A 55 -10.18 13.91 1.11
CA LYS A 55 -10.87 13.52 -0.13
C LYS A 55 -10.50 12.06 -0.40
N VAL A 56 -11.45 11.14 -0.36
CA VAL A 56 -11.17 9.72 -0.58
C VAL A 56 -11.58 9.30 -1.99
N LYS A 57 -10.75 8.46 -2.63
CA LYS A 57 -11.02 7.87 -3.94
C LYS A 57 -10.65 6.39 -3.93
N ILE A 58 -11.65 5.52 -4.12
CA ILE A 58 -11.42 4.10 -4.37
C ILE A 58 -10.90 3.92 -5.79
N THR A 59 -9.72 3.30 -5.95
CA THR A 59 -9.07 3.14 -7.26
C THR A 59 -8.13 1.95 -7.27
N LYS A 60 -7.74 1.47 -8.46
CA LYS A 60 -6.62 0.53 -8.64
C LYS A 60 -5.24 1.19 -8.50
N GLY A 61 -5.20 2.53 -8.56
CA GLY A 61 -4.11 3.43 -8.12
C GLY A 61 -2.67 3.11 -8.57
N PRO A 62 -1.71 4.00 -8.24
CA PRO A 62 -0.29 3.72 -8.36
C PRO A 62 0.25 3.16 -7.03
N PHE A 63 -0.16 1.94 -6.66
CA PHE A 63 0.25 1.34 -5.37
C PHE A 63 1.58 0.57 -5.42
N GLY A 64 2.28 0.63 -6.56
CA GLY A 64 3.55 -0.05 -6.78
C GLY A 64 3.41 -1.48 -7.33
N GLY A 65 4.55 -2.15 -7.48
CA GLY A 65 4.66 -3.54 -7.90
C GLY A 65 5.54 -4.30 -6.90
N TYR A 66 4.95 -4.72 -5.79
CA TYR A 66 5.65 -5.39 -4.70
C TYR A 66 6.32 -6.70 -5.17
N GLN A 67 7.59 -6.89 -4.82
CA GLN A 67 8.33 -8.13 -5.02
C GLN A 67 9.22 -8.33 -3.80
N ALA A 68 9.25 -9.53 -3.24
CA ALA A 68 10.04 -9.80 -2.04
C ALA A 68 10.64 -11.20 -2.02
N ILE A 69 11.84 -11.29 -1.44
CA ILE A 69 12.48 -12.54 -1.04
C ILE A 69 12.87 -12.40 0.42
N ARG A 70 12.44 -13.34 1.26
CA ARG A 70 12.80 -13.40 2.68
C ARG A 70 13.50 -14.73 2.98
N ARG A 71 14.69 -14.64 3.57
CA ARG A 71 15.39 -15.80 4.13
C ARG A 71 15.00 -16.02 5.58
N ASP A 72 14.65 -17.24 5.92
CA ASP A 72 14.48 -17.66 7.31
C ASP A 72 15.86 -17.79 7.98
N PRO A 73 16.18 -17.02 9.04
CA PRO A 73 17.48 -17.09 9.66
C PRO A 73 17.73 -18.41 10.39
N LYS A 74 16.68 -19.15 10.79
CA LYS A 74 16.82 -20.41 11.52
C LYS A 74 16.99 -21.60 10.60
N THR A 75 16.18 -21.68 9.55
CA THR A 75 16.15 -22.84 8.64
C THR A 75 16.93 -22.61 7.35
N GLY A 76 17.22 -21.35 7.01
CA GLY A 76 17.84 -20.96 5.75
C GLY A 76 16.90 -20.94 4.55
N VAL A 77 15.64 -21.36 4.71
CA VAL A 77 14.64 -21.44 3.64
C VAL A 77 14.29 -20.05 3.12
N TYR A 78 14.18 -19.91 1.79
CA TYR A 78 13.73 -18.69 1.15
C TYR A 78 12.21 -18.73 0.90
N ARG A 79 11.57 -17.58 1.07
CA ARG A 79 10.15 -17.36 0.75
C ARG A 79 10.06 -16.19 -0.22
N GLY A 80 9.52 -16.42 -1.39
CA GLY A 80 9.25 -15.40 -2.40
C GLY A 80 7.81 -14.88 -2.31
N ALA A 81 7.59 -13.65 -2.75
CA ALA A 81 6.26 -13.09 -2.97
C ALA A 81 6.28 -12.16 -4.18
N SER A 82 5.19 -12.18 -4.94
CA SER A 82 5.00 -11.34 -6.11
C SER A 82 3.66 -10.62 -6.03
N GLU A 83 3.62 -9.40 -6.54
CA GLU A 83 2.41 -8.60 -6.59
C GLU A 83 1.32 -9.25 -7.45
N MET A 84 0.22 -9.69 -6.82
CA MET A 84 -0.91 -10.32 -7.53
C MET A 84 -1.56 -9.41 -8.59
N ARG A 85 -1.38 -8.10 -8.50
CA ARG A 85 -1.95 -7.11 -9.45
C ARG A 85 -1.04 -6.84 -10.64
N LYS A 86 0.11 -7.51 -10.74
CA LYS A 86 1.11 -7.41 -11.82
C LYS A 86 1.38 -8.79 -12.40
N ASP A 87 2.14 -8.83 -13.49
CA ASP A 87 2.57 -10.02 -14.23
C ASP A 87 3.91 -10.60 -13.73
N GLY A 88 4.30 -10.27 -12.48
CA GLY A 88 5.50 -10.80 -11.86
C GLY A 88 5.32 -12.23 -11.34
N GLU A 89 6.45 -12.91 -11.10
CA GLU A 89 6.46 -14.28 -10.58
C GLU A 89 7.56 -14.45 -9.52
N ALA A 90 7.31 -15.32 -8.54
CA ALA A 90 8.29 -15.77 -7.57
C ALA A 90 8.46 -17.29 -7.69
N ILE A 91 9.64 -17.74 -8.12
CA ILE A 91 9.96 -19.16 -8.34
C ILE A 91 11.06 -19.57 -7.34
N GLY A 92 10.91 -20.74 -6.72
CA GLY A 92 11.87 -21.30 -5.78
C GLY A 92 12.21 -22.76 -6.07
N TYR A 93 13.29 -23.24 -5.47
CA TYR A 93 13.77 -24.63 -5.47
C TYR A 93 14.27 -24.99 -4.07
#